data_AF-A0A6C0JJR2-F1
#
_entry.id   AF-A0A6C0JJR2-F1
#
_cell.length_a   1.000
_cell.length_b   1.000
_cell.length_c   1.000
_cell.angle_alpha   90.00
_cell.angle_beta   90.00
_cell.angle_gamma   90.00
#
_symmetry.space_group_name_H-M   'P 1'
#
loop_
_entity.id
_entity.type
_entity.pdbx_description
1 polymer ?
#
loop_
_entity_poly.entity_id
_entity_poly.type
_entity_poly.pdbx_seq_one_letter_code
_entity_poly.pdbx_strand_id
1 'polypeptide(L)'
;MKIFRFKFSSELNNEIMNFSDIHKFDTDETLLDTFTEWIEKPHIKDLMDKEEVFLVRNEYEMSIEKKVFKSIKYYYIKKFKKNESKDKEERKVTEKLPIELMNEIKEHLKVQFEANPDFKPSETYKLFKKNDDPFIKKSYKNQYYQMKNKMYM
;
A
#
# COMPACT_ATOMS: atom_id res chain seq x y z
N MET A 1 9.67 13.63 13.04
CA MET A 1 8.22 13.86 12.88
C MET A 1 7.48 12.65 13.43
N LYS A 2 6.76 12.76 14.55
CA LYS A 2 5.96 11.65 15.10
C LYS A 2 4.72 11.47 14.22
N ILE A 3 4.45 10.25 13.77
CA ILE A 3 3.27 9.94 12.95
C ILE A 3 2.16 9.48 13.88
N PHE A 4 1.17 10.35 14.09
CA PHE A 4 -0.02 10.02 14.88
C PHE A 4 -1.06 9.30 14.01
N ARG A 5 -1.47 8.10 14.42
CA ARG A 5 -2.49 7.28 13.72
C ARG A 5 -3.80 7.17 14.50
N PHE A 6 -4.34 8.31 14.92
CA PHE A 6 -5.63 8.35 15.62
C PHE A 6 -6.78 8.08 14.65
N LYS A 7 -7.50 6.97 14.87
CA LYS A 7 -8.74 6.64 14.17
C LYS A 7 -9.88 7.49 14.74
N PHE A 8 -10.82 7.87 13.91
CA PHE A 8 -12.07 8.48 14.37
C PHE A 8 -12.90 7.47 15.15
N SER A 9 -13.79 7.96 16.00
CA SER A 9 -14.89 7.16 16.56
C SER A 9 -15.70 6.48 15.45
N SER A 10 -16.34 5.36 15.79
CA SER A 10 -17.19 4.63 14.86
C SER A 10 -18.35 5.47 14.35
N GLU A 11 -18.97 6.30 15.20
CA GLU A 11 -20.09 7.16 14.80
C GLU A 11 -19.66 8.20 13.78
N LEU A 12 -18.60 8.97 14.08
CA LEU A 12 -18.10 10.01 13.18
C LEU A 12 -17.61 9.40 11.86
N ASN A 13 -16.96 8.23 11.91
CA ASN A 13 -16.49 7.55 10.71
C ASN A 13 -17.64 7.10 9.79
N ASN A 14 -18.77 6.65 10.35
CA ASN A 14 -19.95 6.29 9.56
C ASN A 14 -20.58 7.52 8.90
N GLU A 15 -20.68 8.64 9.62
CA GLU A 15 -21.18 9.91 9.06
C GLU A 15 -20.27 10.44 7.93
N ILE A 16 -18.94 10.37 8.12
CA ILE A 16 -17.97 10.72 7.09
C ILE A 16 -18.15 9.84 5.84
N MET A 17 -18.37 8.53 6.02
CA MET A 17 -18.59 7.60 4.92
C MET A 17 -19.87 7.94 4.15
N ASN A 18 -20.98 8.13 4.85
CA ASN A 18 -22.27 8.50 4.26
C ASN A 18 -22.16 9.81 3.48
N PHE A 19 -21.56 10.84 4.07
CA PHE A 19 -21.33 12.12 3.39
C PHE A 19 -20.47 11.94 2.13
N SER A 20 -19.37 11.19 2.24
CA SER A 20 -18.47 10.96 1.11
C SER A 20 -19.15 10.22 -0.03
N ASP A 21 -20.04 9.27 0.25
CA ASP A 21 -20.76 8.50 -0.77
C ASP A 21 -21.80 9.32 -1.52
N ILE A 22 -22.46 10.27 -0.85
CA ILE A 22 -23.41 11.21 -1.46
C ILE A 22 -22.68 12.19 -2.37
N HIS A 23 -21.56 12.76 -1.90
CA HIS A 23 -20.86 13.86 -2.56
C HIS A 23 -19.68 13.42 -3.44
N LYS A 24 -19.51 12.12 -3.72
CA LYS A 24 -18.36 11.60 -4.49
C LYS A 24 -18.26 12.09 -5.94
N PHE A 25 -19.39 12.52 -6.51
CA PHE A 25 -19.48 13.04 -7.87
C PHE A 25 -19.49 14.57 -7.93
N ASP A 26 -19.46 15.23 -6.77
CA ASP A 26 -19.49 16.68 -6.70
C ASP A 26 -18.16 17.28 -7.17
N THR A 27 -18.24 18.54 -7.59
CA THR A 27 -17.07 19.37 -7.87
C THR A 27 -16.39 19.78 -6.57
N ASP A 28 -15.12 20.20 -6.66
CA ASP A 28 -14.36 20.64 -5.49
C ASP A 28 -15.01 21.84 -4.77
N GLU A 29 -15.69 22.72 -5.51
CA GLU A 29 -16.42 23.88 -4.97
C GLU A 29 -17.66 23.43 -4.19
N THR A 30 -18.53 22.64 -4.83
CA THR A 30 -19.75 22.12 -4.20
C THR A 30 -19.45 21.24 -2.98
N LEU A 31 -18.37 20.46 -3.02
CA LEU A 31 -17.93 19.66 -1.90
C LEU A 31 -17.51 20.53 -0.70
N LEU A 32 -16.88 21.67 -0.94
CA LEU A 32 -16.48 22.59 0.13
C LEU A 32 -17.71 23.23 0.76
N ASP A 33 -18.64 23.73 -0.04
CA ASP A 33 -19.87 24.38 0.43
C ASP A 33 -20.72 23.40 1.25
N THR A 34 -21.01 22.23 0.69
CA THR A 34 -21.79 21.19 1.38
C THR A 34 -21.09 20.66 2.63
N PHE A 35 -19.75 20.61 2.64
CA PHE A 35 -18.98 20.25 3.84
C PHE A 35 -19.16 21.29 4.94
N THR A 36 -19.08 22.58 4.62
CA THR A 36 -19.27 23.66 5.61
C THR A 36 -20.68 23.64 6.22
N GLU A 37 -21.70 23.35 5.42
CA GLU A 37 -23.07 23.17 5.94
C GLU A 37 -23.21 21.90 6.79
N TRP A 38 -22.51 20.83 6.42
CA TRP A 38 -22.59 19.55 7.10
C TRP A 38 -21.95 19.58 8.50
N ILE A 39 -20.80 20.23 8.66
CA ILE A 39 -20.14 20.34 9.97
C ILE A 39 -20.91 21.22 10.97
N GLU A 40 -21.74 22.15 10.48
CA GLU A 40 -22.59 22.99 11.35
C GLU A 40 -23.84 22.26 11.85
N LYS A 41 -24.13 21.04 11.35
CA LYS A 41 -25.26 20.25 11.85
C LYS A 41 -25.02 19.90 13.32
N PRO A 42 -26.00 20.11 14.23
CA PRO A 42 -25.80 19.93 15.67
C PRO A 42 -25.22 18.57 16.08
N HIS A 43 -25.65 17.49 15.43
CA HIS A 43 -25.15 16.14 15.71
C HIS A 43 -23.71 15.92 15.23
N ILE A 44 -23.31 16.49 14.10
CA ILE A 44 -21.94 16.40 13.58
C ILE A 44 -21.00 17.21 14.46
N LYS A 45 -21.42 18.41 14.84
CA LYS A 45 -20.67 19.28 15.74
C LYS A 45 -20.36 18.61 17.08
N ASP A 46 -21.37 18.00 17.72
CA ASP A 46 -21.18 17.24 18.96
C ASP A 46 -20.19 16.07 18.81
N LEU A 47 -20.24 15.35 17.67
CA LEU A 47 -19.28 14.28 17.38
C LEU A 47 -17.85 14.83 17.16
N MET A 48 -17.72 15.96 16.48
CA MET A 48 -16.44 16.60 16.22
C MET A 48 -15.81 17.18 17.50
N ASP A 49 -16.60 17.82 18.35
CA ASP A 49 -16.14 18.39 19.62
C ASP A 49 -15.61 17.30 20.57
N LYS A 50 -16.31 16.17 20.66
CA LYS A 50 -15.85 14.99 21.43
C LYS A 50 -14.51 14.48 20.94
N GLU A 51 -14.34 14.40 19.62
CA GLU A 51 -13.11 13.92 18.99
C GLU A 51 -11.96 14.94 19.13
N GLU A 52 -12.26 16.24 19.05
CA GLU A 52 -11.29 17.31 19.24
C GLU A 52 -10.71 17.28 20.66
N VAL A 53 -11.55 17.10 21.68
CA VAL A 53 -11.08 16.93 23.06
C VAL A 53 -10.11 15.74 23.18
N PHE A 54 -10.38 14.63 22.48
CA PHE A 54 -9.48 13.48 22.45
C PHE A 54 -8.15 13.80 21.75
N LEU A 55 -8.21 14.48 20.60
CA LEU A 55 -7.01 14.84 19.82
C LEU A 55 -6.10 15.84 20.55
N VAL A 56 -6.69 16.86 21.18
CA VAL A 56 -5.95 17.86 21.98
C VAL A 56 -5.27 17.19 23.18
N ARG A 57 -5.97 16.29 23.88
CA ARG A 57 -5.38 15.50 24.99
C ARG A 57 -4.19 14.64 24.55
N ASN A 58 -4.12 14.29 23.27
CA ASN A 58 -3.04 13.49 22.69
C ASN A 58 -2.03 14.33 21.89
N GLU A 59 -2.00 15.65 22.10
CA GLU A 59 -1.04 16.58 21.48
C GLU A 59 -1.07 16.55 19.94
N TYR A 60 -2.23 16.30 19.34
CA TYR A 60 -2.38 16.32 17.89
C TYR A 60 -2.51 17.76 17.37
N GLU A 61 -1.61 18.17 16.49
CA GLU A 61 -1.47 19.58 16.05
C GLU A 61 -2.53 20.06 15.04
N MET A 62 -3.24 19.16 14.36
CA MET A 62 -4.17 19.52 13.28
C MET A 62 -5.60 19.54 13.78
N SER A 63 -6.36 20.60 13.42
CA SER A 63 -7.78 20.69 13.78
C SER A 63 -8.59 19.53 13.23
N ILE A 64 -9.64 19.15 13.97
CA ILE A 64 -10.52 18.05 13.59
C ILE A 64 -11.16 18.28 12.21
N GLU A 65 -11.61 19.50 11.91
CA GLU A 65 -12.18 19.89 10.61
C GLU A 65 -11.24 19.58 9.45
N LYS A 66 -9.97 19.98 9.55
CA LYS A 66 -8.95 19.72 8.52
C LYS A 66 -8.69 18.23 8.36
N LYS A 67 -8.67 17.49 9.48
CA LYS A 67 -8.49 16.03 9.48
C LYS A 67 -9.67 15.33 8.80
N VAL A 68 -10.90 15.76 9.07
CA VAL A 68 -12.13 15.21 8.51
C VAL A 68 -12.26 15.53 7.02
N PHE A 69 -12.07 16.79 6.61
CA PHE A 69 -12.12 17.18 5.20
C PHE A 69 -11.08 16.43 4.36
N LYS A 70 -9.85 16.28 4.88
CA LYS A 70 -8.82 15.45 4.23
C LYS A 70 -9.25 13.99 4.10
N SER A 71 -9.94 13.47 5.11
CA SER A 71 -10.46 12.09 5.09
C SER A 71 -11.46 11.90 3.97
N ILE A 72 -12.48 12.78 3.89
CA ILE A 72 -13.48 12.79 2.81
C ILE A 72 -12.81 12.88 1.43
N LYS A 73 -12.02 13.94 1.20
CA LYS A 73 -11.44 14.23 -0.13
C LYS A 73 -10.45 13.16 -0.60
N TYR A 74 -9.51 12.75 0.26
CA TYR A 74 -8.40 11.89 -0.17
C TYR A 74 -8.66 10.40 0.07
N TYR A 75 -9.29 10.03 1.19
CA TYR A 75 -9.44 8.62 1.56
C TYR A 75 -10.72 8.01 1.01
N TYR A 76 -11.80 8.78 0.89
CA TYR A 76 -13.07 8.28 0.37
C TYR A 76 -13.25 8.65 -1.10
N ILE A 77 -13.31 9.94 -1.44
CA ILE A 77 -13.63 10.37 -2.82
C ILE A 77 -12.50 10.04 -3.81
N LYS A 78 -11.25 10.45 -3.52
CA LYS A 78 -10.12 10.17 -4.43
C LYS A 78 -9.83 8.68 -4.56
N LYS A 79 -9.95 7.92 -3.46
CA LYS A 79 -9.76 6.46 -3.49
C LYS A 79 -10.86 5.78 -4.29
N PHE A 80 -12.11 6.23 -4.16
CA PHE A 80 -13.24 5.77 -4.98
C PHE A 80 -12.97 6.01 -6.47
N LYS A 81 -12.65 7.25 -6.86
CA LYS A 81 -12.29 7.58 -8.26
C LYS A 81 -11.10 6.76 -8.79
N LYS A 82 -10.10 6.49 -7.95
CA LYS A 82 -8.94 5.65 -8.31
C LYS A 82 -9.30 4.17 -8.46
N ASN A 83 -10.25 3.66 -7.70
CA ASN A 83 -10.68 2.28 -7.77
C ASN A 83 -11.64 2.04 -8.94
N GLU A 84 -12.47 3.01 -9.31
CA GLU A 84 -13.31 2.94 -10.52
C GLU A 84 -12.48 3.00 -11.80
N SER A 85 -11.43 3.83 -11.83
CA SER A 85 -10.53 3.96 -13.00
C SER A 85 -9.53 2.81 -13.15
N LYS A 86 -9.43 1.93 -12.14
CA LYS A 86 -8.74 0.66 -12.31
C LYS A 86 -9.71 -0.32 -12.94
N ASP A 87 -9.76 -0.32 -14.27
CA ASP A 87 -10.06 -1.55 -14.99
C ASP A 87 -9.29 -2.68 -14.29
N LYS A 88 -9.98 -3.79 -13.99
CA LYS A 88 -9.38 -4.94 -13.32
C LYS A 88 -8.13 -5.30 -14.11
N GLU A 89 -6.95 -4.89 -13.63
CA GLU A 89 -5.68 -5.31 -14.20
C GLU A 89 -5.77 -6.82 -14.26
N GLU A 90 -5.76 -7.36 -15.49
CA GLU A 90 -5.81 -8.79 -15.70
C GLU A 90 -4.76 -9.41 -14.79
N ARG A 91 -5.19 -10.36 -13.94
CA ARG A 91 -4.27 -11.02 -13.02
C ARG A 91 -3.11 -11.55 -13.85
N LYS A 92 -1.92 -10.97 -13.67
CA LYS A 92 -0.72 -11.40 -14.39
C LYS A 92 -0.64 -12.92 -14.28
N VAL A 93 -0.74 -13.58 -15.43
CA VAL A 93 -0.57 -15.03 -15.51
C VAL A 93 0.76 -15.33 -14.85
N THR A 94 0.74 -16.19 -13.83
CA THR A 94 1.97 -16.57 -13.15
C THR A 94 2.73 -17.48 -14.09
N GLU A 95 3.62 -16.91 -14.90
CA GLU A 95 4.61 -17.68 -15.64
C GLU A 95 5.42 -18.49 -14.62
N LYS A 96 5.35 -19.81 -14.72
CA LYS A 96 6.14 -20.73 -13.90
C LYS A 96 7.29 -21.24 -14.76
N LEU A 97 8.49 -21.26 -14.18
CA LEU A 97 9.59 -21.99 -14.81
C LEU A 97 9.28 -23.49 -14.83
N PRO A 98 9.70 -24.20 -15.89
CA PRO A 98 9.76 -25.66 -15.87
C PRO A 98 10.49 -26.16 -14.61
N ILE A 99 10.02 -27.28 -14.08
CA ILE A 99 10.55 -27.85 -12.83
C ILE A 99 12.01 -28.25 -13.01
N GLU A 100 12.38 -28.78 -14.18
CA GLU A 100 13.76 -29.16 -14.46
C GLU A 100 14.70 -27.95 -14.35
N LEU A 101 14.34 -26.85 -15.00
CA LEU A 101 15.14 -25.62 -14.99
C LEU A 101 15.22 -24.99 -13.60
N MET A 102 14.14 -25.07 -12.81
CA MET A 102 14.17 -24.60 -11.41
C MET A 102 15.14 -25.43 -10.55
N ASN A 103 15.21 -26.74 -10.79
CA ASN A 103 16.15 -27.62 -10.08
C ASN A 103 17.60 -27.35 -10.52
N GLU A 104 17.85 -27.16 -11.81
CA GLU A 104 19.17 -26.76 -12.33
C GLU A 104 19.68 -25.46 -11.68
N ILE A 105 18.80 -24.46 -11.54
CA ILE A 105 19.12 -23.19 -10.87
C ILE A 105 19.57 -23.45 -9.42
N LYS A 106 18.82 -24.27 -8.68
CA LYS A 106 19.11 -24.56 -7.27
C LYS A 106 20.43 -25.31 -7.10
N GLU A 107 20.67 -26.33 -7.92
CA GLU A 107 21.92 -27.10 -7.88
C GLU A 107 23.11 -26.22 -8.23
N HIS A 108 23.00 -25.41 -9.29
CA HIS A 108 24.06 -24.48 -9.64
C HIS A 108 24.34 -23.46 -8.53
N LEU A 109 23.30 -22.90 -7.90
CA LEU A 109 23.46 -21.98 -6.77
C LEU A 109 24.11 -22.66 -5.57
N LYS A 110 23.74 -23.90 -5.26
CA LYS A 110 24.29 -24.67 -4.15
C LYS A 110 25.80 -24.87 -4.30
N VAL A 111 26.24 -25.32 -5.47
CA VAL A 111 27.68 -25.46 -5.78
C VAL A 111 28.42 -24.13 -5.63
N GLN A 112 27.80 -23.03 -6.04
CA GLN A 112 28.40 -21.70 -5.96
C GLN A 112 28.47 -21.17 -4.51
N PHE A 113 27.47 -21.49 -3.69
CA PHE A 113 27.49 -21.16 -2.26
C PHE A 113 28.56 -21.97 -1.51
N GLU A 114 28.74 -23.25 -1.87
CA GLU A 114 29.80 -24.10 -1.32
C GLU A 114 31.20 -23.57 -1.70
N ALA A 115 31.36 -23.04 -2.91
CA ALA A 115 32.62 -22.48 -3.39
C ALA A 115 32.92 -21.07 -2.84
N ASN A 116 31.92 -20.19 -2.77
CA ASN A 116 32.06 -18.81 -2.29
C ASN A 116 30.74 -18.26 -1.73
N PRO A 117 30.52 -18.22 -0.41
CA PRO A 117 29.24 -17.79 0.17
C PRO A 117 28.77 -16.37 -0.20
N ASP A 118 29.67 -15.48 -0.65
CA ASP A 118 29.38 -14.08 -0.99
C ASP A 118 29.49 -13.77 -2.48
N PHE A 119 29.32 -14.77 -3.35
CA PHE A 119 29.27 -14.55 -4.79
C PHE A 119 28.12 -13.62 -5.20
N LYS A 120 28.34 -12.86 -6.28
CA LYS A 120 27.34 -11.96 -6.85
C LYS A 120 26.47 -12.72 -7.87
N PRO A 121 25.15 -12.86 -7.64
CA PRO A 121 24.29 -13.71 -8.47
C PRO A 121 24.18 -13.23 -9.92
N SER A 122 24.44 -11.95 -10.21
CA SER A 122 24.45 -11.45 -11.59
C SER A 122 25.63 -11.93 -12.42
N GLU A 123 26.77 -12.20 -11.80
CA GLU A 123 27.98 -12.69 -12.49
C GLU A 123 27.86 -14.19 -12.68
N THR A 124 27.46 -14.90 -11.63
CA THR A 124 27.22 -16.34 -11.65
C THR A 124 26.10 -16.75 -12.61
N TYR A 125 25.07 -15.92 -12.77
CA TYR A 125 24.04 -16.14 -13.79
C TYR A 125 24.61 -16.18 -15.23
N LYS A 126 25.62 -15.35 -15.54
CA LYS A 126 26.26 -15.36 -16.87
C LYS A 126 27.00 -16.67 -17.15
N LEU A 127 27.49 -17.33 -16.09
CA LEU A 127 28.11 -18.65 -16.17
C LEU A 127 27.06 -19.76 -16.33
N PHE A 128 25.92 -19.62 -15.64
CA PHE A 128 24.80 -20.55 -15.70
C PHE A 128 24.10 -20.55 -17.07
N LYS A 129 23.82 -19.38 -17.64
CA LYS A 129 23.12 -19.26 -18.93
C LYS A 129 23.75 -18.18 -19.80
N LYS A 130 24.21 -18.60 -21.00
CA LYS A 130 24.85 -17.70 -21.99
C LYS A 130 23.87 -16.73 -22.66
N ASN A 131 22.61 -17.12 -22.80
CA ASN A 131 21.56 -16.27 -23.38
C ASN A 131 20.84 -15.49 -22.27
N ASP A 132 20.75 -14.17 -22.41
CA ASP A 132 20.11 -13.30 -21.40
C ASP A 132 18.58 -13.39 -21.49
N ASP A 133 18.02 -14.33 -20.74
CA ASP A 133 16.57 -14.42 -20.52
C ASP A 133 16.20 -13.65 -19.23
N PRO A 134 15.42 -12.55 -19.33
CA PRO A 134 15.07 -11.73 -18.16
C PRO A 134 14.25 -12.48 -17.10
N PHE A 135 13.41 -13.42 -17.52
CA PHE A 135 12.54 -14.19 -16.63
C PHE A 135 13.35 -15.22 -15.83
N ILE A 136 14.27 -15.91 -16.48
CA ILE A 136 15.17 -16.87 -15.83
C ILE A 136 16.15 -16.14 -14.92
N LYS A 137 16.73 -15.01 -15.36
CA LYS A 137 17.62 -14.17 -14.55
C LYS A 137 16.95 -13.70 -13.26
N LYS A 138 15.70 -13.27 -13.35
CA LYS A 138 14.90 -12.86 -12.19
C LYS A 138 14.69 -14.04 -11.24
N SER A 139 14.29 -15.19 -11.77
CA SER A 139 14.07 -16.40 -10.98
C SER A 139 15.35 -16.90 -10.30
N TYR A 140 16.49 -16.84 -11.00
CA TYR A 140 17.81 -17.18 -10.49
C TYR A 140 18.18 -16.32 -9.27
N LYS A 141 18.05 -14.99 -9.39
CA LYS A 141 18.28 -14.07 -8.27
C LYS A 141 17.33 -14.31 -7.10
N ASN A 142 16.05 -14.59 -7.38
CA ASN A 142 15.08 -14.89 -6.33
C ASN A 142 15.48 -16.16 -5.55
N GLN A 143 15.90 -17.22 -6.24
CA GLN A 143 16.39 -18.45 -5.59
C GLN A 143 17.65 -18.19 -4.76
N TYR A 144 18.60 -17.39 -5.27
CA TYR A 144 19.79 -16.99 -4.51
C TYR A 144 19.43 -16.36 -3.17
N TYR A 145 18.55 -15.36 -3.15
CA TYR A 145 18.17 -14.67 -1.90
C TYR A 145 17.37 -15.57 -0.97
N GLN A 146 16.54 -16.48 -1.50
CA GLN A 146 15.85 -17.49 -0.69
C GLN A 146 16.84 -18.43 0.01
N MET A 147 17.89 -18.87 -0.69
CA MET A 147 18.93 -19.72 -0.13
C MET A 147 19.80 -18.96 0.88
N LYS A 148 20.26 -17.75 0.54
CA LYS A 148 21.06 -16.90 1.44
C LYS A 148 20.33 -16.63 2.75
N ASN A 149 19.06 -16.23 2.69
CA ASN A 149 18.28 -15.94 3.89
C ASN A 149 18.05 -17.18 4.77
N LYS A 150 17.97 -18.39 4.19
CA LYS A 150 17.87 -19.64 4.95
C LYS A 150 19.19 -20.08 5.60
N MET A 151 20.33 -19.66 5.06
CA MET A 151 21.65 -20.00 5.61
C MET A 151 22.08 -19.08 6.75
N TYR A 152 21.56 -17.84 6.79
CA TYR A 152 21.94 -16.80 7.77
C TYR A 152 20.80 -16.39 8.71
N MET A 153 19.72 -17.17 8.77
CA MET A 153 18.69 -17.13 9.83
C MET A 153 18.80 -18.36 10.69
#